data_AF-A0A061R6C9-F1
#
_entry.id   AF-A0A061R6C9-F1
#
_cell.length_a   1.000
_cell.length_b   1.000
_cell.length_c   1.000
_cell.angle_alpha   90.00
_cell.angle_beta   90.00
_cell.angle_gamma   90.00
#
_symmetry.space_group_name_H-M   'P 1'
#
loop_
_entity.id
_entity.type
_entity.pdbx_description
1 polymer ?
#
loop_
_entity_poly.entity_id
_entity_poly.type
_entity_poly.pdbx_seq_one_letter_code
_entity_poly.pdbx_strand_id
1 'polypeptide(L)'
;MHVAPCLTFQANLLKQASHRIVPLLNSARRSYQRPATKAFSTQAMGGTSSSRPPAKNVLGSELQCCCTSPVTGFFRDGYCHTGPSDFGRHVVCAEVTEEFLQFTASRGNDLSTPSPNFSFPGLKPGDRWCLCASRWKEALQFGCAPKVVLRSTHVKALETVTLEELLAYAIDPPEEDKI
;
A
#
# COMPACT_ATOMS: atom_id res chain seq x y z
N MET A 1 25.78 18.82 7.74
CA MET A 1 24.37 18.77 7.30
C MET A 1 24.18 17.43 6.60
N HIS A 2 23.55 16.46 7.26
CA HIS A 2 23.34 15.12 6.70
C HIS A 2 22.25 15.21 5.63
N VAL A 3 22.59 14.94 4.38
CA VAL A 3 21.62 14.81 3.29
C VAL A 3 20.84 13.52 3.56
N ALA A 4 19.51 13.60 3.68
CA ALA A 4 18.69 12.42 3.93
C ALA A 4 18.97 11.35 2.83
N PRO A 5 19.17 10.07 3.20
CA PRO A 5 19.63 9.02 2.28
C PRO A 5 18.78 8.86 1.01
N CYS A 6 17.50 9.21 1.09
CA CYS A 6 16.54 9.27 -0.02
C CYS A 6 16.98 10.20 -1.18
N LEU A 7 17.55 11.38 -0.87
CA LEU A 7 17.94 12.38 -1.88
C LEU A 7 19.23 12.00 -2.62
N THR A 8 20.17 11.34 -1.94
CA THR A 8 21.43 10.86 -2.54
C THR A 8 21.21 9.76 -3.57
N PHE A 9 20.17 8.93 -3.41
CA PHE A 9 19.86 7.86 -4.36
C PHE A 9 19.24 8.38 -5.66
N GLN A 10 18.36 9.40 -5.59
CA GLN A 10 17.78 10.05 -6.77
C GLN A 10 18.83 10.72 -7.67
N ALA A 11 19.83 11.38 -7.08
CA ALA A 11 20.89 12.05 -7.83
C ALA A 11 21.78 11.08 -8.64
N ASN A 12 21.97 9.85 -8.15
CA ASN A 12 22.76 8.82 -8.84
C ASN A 12 21.97 8.11 -9.94
N LEU A 13 20.65 7.91 -9.79
CA LEU A 13 19.82 7.29 -10.83
C LEU A 13 19.59 8.19 -12.05
N LEU A 14 19.45 9.51 -11.85
CA LEU A 14 19.30 10.46 -12.96
C LEU A 14 20.53 10.49 -13.88
N LYS A 15 21.73 10.17 -13.35
CA LYS A 15 22.94 10.01 -14.17
C LYS A 15 22.96 8.72 -15.01
N GLN A 16 22.18 7.70 -14.65
CA GLN A 16 22.14 6.41 -15.35
C GLN A 16 21.00 6.29 -16.38
N ALA A 17 19.96 7.12 -16.28
CA ALA A 17 18.76 7.03 -17.12
C ALA A 17 18.84 7.75 -18.48
N SER A 18 19.95 8.41 -18.85
CA SER A 18 20.09 9.14 -20.12
C SER A 18 20.31 8.24 -21.35
N HIS A 19 20.33 6.92 -21.19
CA HIS A 19 20.57 5.97 -22.29
C HIS A 19 19.50 4.89 -22.34
N ARG A 20 18.35 5.20 -22.98
CA ARG A 20 17.60 4.33 -23.91
C ARG A 20 16.21 4.91 -24.19
N ILE A 21 16.06 5.49 -25.38
CA ILE A 21 14.79 5.94 -25.96
C ILE A 21 14.20 4.78 -26.80
N VAL A 22 12.88 4.62 -26.69
CA VAL A 22 11.98 3.65 -27.35
C VAL A 22 11.69 4.07 -28.81
N PRO A 23 11.22 3.15 -29.68
CA PRO A 23 9.97 3.46 -30.38
C PRO A 23 8.92 2.33 -30.35
N LEU A 24 7.66 2.78 -30.34
CA LEU A 24 6.39 2.07 -30.33
C LEU A 24 6.00 1.48 -31.69
N LEU A 25 4.88 0.72 -31.68
CA LEU A 25 3.93 0.33 -32.76
C LEU A 25 3.89 -1.21 -32.96
N ASN A 26 2.77 -1.91 -33.16
CA ASN A 26 1.38 -1.55 -33.44
C ASN A 26 0.44 -2.78 -33.25
N SER A 27 -0.87 -2.52 -33.25
CA SER A 27 -1.98 -3.40 -33.69
C SER A 27 -2.44 -4.59 -32.85
N ALA A 28 -3.71 -4.55 -32.41
CA ALA A 28 -4.81 -5.33 -33.00
C ALA A 28 -5.97 -5.48 -31.99
N ARG A 29 -7.12 -4.91 -32.36
CA ARG A 29 -8.39 -4.99 -31.62
C ARG A 29 -8.91 -6.43 -31.65
N ARG A 30 -9.24 -7.00 -30.49
CA ARG A 30 -9.99 -8.26 -30.38
C ARG A 30 -11.30 -7.98 -29.64
N SER A 31 -12.41 -8.17 -30.34
CA SER A 31 -13.78 -8.06 -29.83
C SER A 31 -14.02 -9.07 -28.72
N TYR A 32 -14.29 -8.59 -27.50
CA TYR A 32 -14.68 -9.40 -26.35
C TYR A 32 -16.21 -9.54 -26.32
N GLN A 33 -16.72 -10.76 -26.48
CA GLN A 33 -18.14 -11.09 -26.31
C GLN A 33 -18.41 -11.38 -24.83
N ARG A 34 -19.40 -10.67 -24.25
CA ARG A 34 -19.87 -10.84 -22.86
C ARG A 34 -20.75 -12.09 -22.74
N PRO A 35 -20.52 -12.99 -21.77
CA PRO A 35 -21.52 -13.97 -21.37
C PRO A 35 -22.58 -13.34 -20.44
N ALA A 36 -23.81 -13.83 -20.57
CA ALA A 36 -25.02 -13.35 -19.92
C ALA A 36 -25.00 -13.49 -18.39
N THR A 37 -25.51 -12.47 -17.70
CA THR A 37 -25.72 -12.41 -16.25
C THR A 37 -26.91 -13.29 -15.84
N LYS A 38 -26.69 -14.26 -14.94
CA LYS A 38 -27.78 -14.91 -14.21
C LYS A 38 -28.07 -14.09 -12.94
N ALA A 39 -29.34 -13.72 -12.78
CA ALA A 39 -29.86 -13.04 -11.60
C ALA A 39 -29.76 -13.97 -10.38
N PHE A 40 -29.15 -13.48 -9.30
CA PHE A 40 -29.14 -14.17 -8.02
C PHE A 40 -30.13 -13.51 -7.06
N SER A 41 -30.93 -14.37 -6.45
CA SER A 41 -32.09 -14.10 -5.61
C SER A 41 -31.75 -13.31 -4.34
N THR A 42 -32.59 -12.34 -4.01
CA THR A 42 -32.60 -11.62 -2.73
C THR A 42 -33.11 -12.52 -1.62
N GLN A 43 -32.29 -12.76 -0.59
CA GLN A 43 -32.75 -13.27 0.69
C GLN A 43 -32.30 -12.37 1.85
N ALA A 44 -33.32 -11.97 2.62
CA ALA A 44 -33.39 -11.68 4.05
C ALA A 44 -32.40 -10.69 4.70
N MET A 45 -33.00 -9.60 5.22
CA MET A 45 -32.45 -8.70 6.23
C MET A 45 -32.34 -9.42 7.58
N GLY A 46 -31.16 -9.39 8.18
CA GLY A 46 -30.94 -9.76 9.57
C GLY A 46 -29.49 -9.55 10.01
N GLY A 47 -29.25 -8.65 10.96
CA GLY A 47 -28.06 -8.67 11.81
C GLY A 47 -27.03 -7.55 11.60
N THR A 48 -26.91 -6.70 12.61
CA THR A 48 -25.90 -5.66 12.80
C THR A 48 -24.52 -6.26 13.13
N SER A 49 -23.57 -6.21 12.20
CA SER A 49 -22.16 -5.81 12.35
C SER A 49 -21.39 -6.21 11.09
N SER A 50 -20.87 -5.23 10.35
CA SER A 50 -20.20 -5.46 9.06
C SER A 50 -18.76 -5.96 9.25
N SER A 51 -18.55 -7.08 9.95
CA SER A 51 -17.22 -7.66 10.08
C SER A 51 -16.84 -8.38 8.79
N ARG A 52 -15.92 -7.77 8.02
CA ARG A 52 -15.21 -8.49 6.95
C ARG A 52 -14.56 -9.76 7.53
N PRO A 53 -14.35 -10.82 6.72
CA PRO A 53 -13.76 -12.05 7.22
C PRO A 53 -12.39 -11.77 7.84
N PRO A 54 -12.04 -12.45 8.93
CA PRO A 54 -10.78 -12.22 9.63
C PRO A 54 -9.61 -12.44 8.68
N ALA A 55 -8.69 -11.48 8.68
CA ALA A 55 -7.45 -11.53 7.90
C ALA A 55 -6.26 -11.80 8.81
N LYS A 56 -5.17 -12.29 8.23
CA LYS A 56 -3.90 -12.47 8.92
C LYS A 56 -2.91 -11.36 8.60
N ASN A 57 -2.12 -10.99 9.59
CA ASN A 57 -0.95 -10.15 9.37
C ASN A 57 0.26 -10.96 8.88
N VAL A 58 1.36 -10.27 8.54
CA VAL A 58 2.60 -10.89 8.05
C VAL A 58 3.30 -11.79 9.07
N LEU A 59 2.94 -11.70 10.36
CA LEU A 59 3.41 -12.58 11.44
C LEU A 59 2.49 -13.81 11.64
N GLY A 60 1.46 -13.97 10.81
CA GLY A 60 0.53 -15.11 10.86
C GLY A 60 -0.57 -15.04 11.91
N SER A 61 -0.60 -13.99 12.74
CA SER A 61 -1.68 -13.71 13.71
C SER A 61 -2.79 -12.84 13.09
N GLU A 62 -3.83 -12.54 13.86
CA GLU A 62 -4.95 -11.71 13.40
C GLU A 62 -4.49 -10.30 12.99
N LEU A 63 -5.06 -9.79 11.90
CA LEU A 63 -4.77 -8.44 11.40
C LEU A 63 -5.31 -7.38 12.35
N GLN A 64 -4.42 -6.54 12.87
CA GLN A 64 -4.79 -5.42 13.73
C GLN A 64 -5.20 -4.17 12.93
N CYS A 65 -5.91 -3.26 13.61
CA CYS A 65 -6.26 -1.97 13.04
C CYS A 65 -4.99 -1.18 12.70
N CYS A 66 -4.95 -0.53 11.54
CA CYS A 66 -3.86 0.34 11.14
C CYS A 66 -4.09 1.78 11.63
N CYS A 67 -5.25 2.36 11.31
CA CYS A 67 -5.60 3.72 11.73
C CYS A 67 -7.10 4.01 11.56
N THR A 68 -7.70 4.76 12.49
CA THR A 68 -9.09 5.24 12.39
C THR A 68 -9.20 6.76 12.28
N SER A 69 -8.10 7.49 12.39
CA SER A 69 -8.06 8.96 12.26
C SER A 69 -6.68 9.40 11.76
N PRO A 70 -6.49 9.54 10.44
CA PRO A 70 -7.49 9.38 9.39
C PRO A 70 -7.91 7.92 9.15
N VAL A 71 -9.17 7.68 8.76
CA VAL A 71 -9.64 6.32 8.45
C VAL A 71 -8.93 5.80 7.20
N THR A 72 -8.17 4.73 7.36
CA THR A 72 -7.38 4.12 6.28
C THR A 72 -8.03 2.86 5.71
N GLY A 73 -7.31 2.16 4.83
CA GLY A 73 -7.71 0.92 4.17
C GLY A 73 -8.45 1.17 2.88
N PHE A 74 -8.29 0.27 1.91
CA PHE A 74 -8.98 0.35 0.60
C PHE A 74 -10.50 0.50 0.77
N PHE A 75 -11.06 -0.21 1.74
CA PHE A 75 -12.48 -0.22 2.04
C PHE A 75 -12.88 0.76 3.17
N ARG A 76 -11.97 1.61 3.64
CA ARG A 76 -12.20 2.62 4.68
C ARG A 76 -12.77 2.08 6.01
N ASP A 77 -12.23 0.96 6.48
CA ASP A 77 -12.53 0.38 7.81
C ASP A 77 -11.37 0.51 8.81
N GLY A 78 -10.27 1.15 8.42
CA GLY A 78 -9.09 1.31 9.26
C GLY A 78 -8.13 0.12 9.28
N TYR A 79 -8.42 -0.95 8.53
CA TYR A 79 -7.56 -2.13 8.39
C TYR A 79 -6.98 -2.21 6.98
N CYS A 80 -5.79 -2.80 6.83
CA CYS A 80 -5.18 -3.04 5.52
C CYS A 80 -5.74 -4.30 4.84
N HIS A 81 -7.06 -4.46 4.91
CA HIS A 81 -7.80 -5.48 4.20
C HIS A 81 -7.74 -5.23 2.69
N THR A 82 -7.63 -6.31 1.92
CA THR A 82 -7.63 -6.27 0.46
C THR A 82 -8.60 -7.30 -0.12
N GLY A 83 -8.95 -7.17 -1.40
CA GLY A 83 -9.85 -8.06 -2.11
C GLY A 83 -9.59 -8.04 -3.61
N PRO A 84 -10.39 -8.76 -4.42
CA PRO A 84 -10.23 -8.79 -5.87
C PRO A 84 -10.35 -7.42 -6.56
N SER A 85 -11.08 -6.47 -5.96
CA SER A 85 -11.24 -5.09 -6.47
C SER A 85 -10.10 -4.14 -6.09
N ASP A 86 -9.26 -4.53 -5.13
CA ASP A 86 -8.11 -3.73 -4.71
C ASP A 86 -6.87 -4.13 -5.54
N PHE A 87 -6.80 -3.59 -6.76
CA PHE A 87 -5.67 -3.82 -7.67
C PHE A 87 -4.36 -3.22 -7.13
N GLY A 88 -4.44 -2.17 -6.30
CA GLY A 88 -3.27 -1.54 -5.69
C GLY A 88 -2.65 -2.36 -4.57
N ARG A 89 -3.41 -3.32 -4.00
CA ARG A 89 -3.00 -4.11 -2.83
C ARG A 89 -2.58 -3.20 -1.69
N HIS A 90 -3.54 -2.48 -1.10
CA HIS A 90 -3.32 -1.60 0.04
C HIS A 90 -3.14 -2.41 1.34
N VAL A 91 -2.04 -3.17 1.41
CA VAL A 91 -1.80 -4.22 2.41
C VAL A 91 -0.68 -3.90 3.39
N VAL A 92 0.07 -2.82 3.21
CA VAL A 92 1.18 -2.42 4.09
C VAL A 92 0.75 -1.27 4.99
N CYS A 93 0.65 -1.49 6.31
CA CYS A 93 0.39 -0.40 7.25
C CYS A 93 1.70 0.33 7.56
N ALA A 94 1.83 1.56 7.10
CA ALA A 94 3.05 2.35 7.31
C ALA A 94 2.76 3.69 7.99
N GLU A 95 3.71 4.13 8.81
CA GLU A 95 3.74 5.48 9.38
C GLU A 95 4.50 6.38 8.42
N VAL A 96 3.77 7.21 7.66
CA VAL A 96 4.36 7.97 6.56
C VAL A 96 5.30 9.06 7.08
N THR A 97 6.36 9.34 6.33
CA THR A 97 7.31 10.42 6.62
C THR A 97 7.26 11.50 5.56
N GLU A 98 7.83 12.67 5.83
CA GLU A 98 7.92 13.76 4.86
C GLU A 98 8.66 13.31 3.59
N GLU A 99 9.78 12.59 3.76
CA GLU A 99 10.60 12.09 2.66
C GLU A 99 9.82 11.10 1.79
N PHE A 100 9.04 10.21 2.40
CA PHE A 100 8.17 9.29 1.68
C PHE A 100 7.09 10.04 0.90
N LEU A 101 6.42 11.01 1.53
CA LEU A 101 5.33 11.80 0.91
C LEU A 101 5.83 12.56 -0.32
N GLN A 102 6.97 13.24 -0.21
CA GLN A 102 7.63 13.93 -1.33
C GLN A 102 8.05 12.95 -2.42
N PHE A 103 8.67 11.83 -2.05
CA PHE A 103 9.08 10.80 -2.97
C PHE A 103 7.89 10.25 -3.76
N THR A 104 6.84 9.81 -3.07
CA THR A 104 5.70 9.16 -3.71
C THR A 104 4.90 10.13 -4.59
N ALA A 105 4.80 11.41 -4.21
CA ALA A 105 4.24 12.46 -5.05
C ALA A 105 5.05 12.65 -6.35
N SER A 106 6.39 12.65 -6.26
CA SER A 106 7.26 12.70 -7.45
C SER A 106 7.13 11.49 -8.40
N ARG A 107 6.58 10.37 -7.90
CA ARG A 107 6.26 9.14 -8.64
C ARG A 107 4.80 9.06 -9.09
N GLY A 108 4.08 10.18 -9.04
CA GLY A 108 2.68 10.29 -9.47
C GLY A 108 1.68 9.68 -8.50
N ASN A 109 2.05 9.50 -7.23
CA ASN A 109 1.17 9.04 -6.15
C ASN A 109 1.14 10.08 -5.03
N ASP A 110 0.48 11.20 -5.28
CA ASP A 110 0.33 12.26 -4.29
C ASP A 110 -0.62 11.84 -3.16
N LEU A 111 -0.06 11.64 -1.97
CA LEU A 111 -0.80 11.32 -0.75
C LEU A 111 -0.90 12.52 0.20
N SER A 112 -0.40 13.71 -0.17
CA SER A 112 -0.42 14.90 0.69
C SER A 112 -1.60 15.82 0.35
N THR A 113 -1.99 15.89 -0.92
CA THR A 113 -3.10 16.74 -1.36
C THR A 113 -4.45 16.13 -0.96
N PRO A 114 -5.32 16.87 -0.22
CA PRO A 114 -6.67 16.41 0.10
C PRO A 114 -7.52 16.20 -1.16
N SER A 115 -8.33 15.14 -1.17
CA SER A 115 -9.30 14.88 -2.23
C SER A 115 -10.69 14.59 -1.64
N PRO A 116 -11.56 15.62 -1.53
CA PRO A 116 -12.91 15.47 -0.97
C PRO A 116 -13.77 14.44 -1.69
N ASN A 117 -13.61 14.32 -3.01
CA ASN A 117 -14.36 13.37 -3.84
C ASN A 117 -14.08 11.90 -3.49
N PHE A 118 -12.94 11.62 -2.85
CA PHE A 118 -12.55 10.27 -2.42
C PHE A 118 -12.50 10.13 -0.88
N SER A 119 -13.07 11.11 -0.16
CA SER A 119 -12.99 11.21 1.30
C SER A 119 -11.55 11.03 1.81
N PHE A 120 -10.60 11.62 1.09
CA PHE A 120 -9.17 11.52 1.39
C PHE A 120 -8.70 12.85 1.98
N PRO A 121 -8.23 12.88 3.24
CA PRO A 121 -7.91 14.13 3.92
C PRO A 121 -6.56 14.74 3.51
N GLY A 122 -5.72 14.00 2.78
CA GLY A 122 -4.30 14.30 2.65
C GLY A 122 -3.55 13.87 3.92
N LEU A 123 -2.42 13.20 3.76
CA LEU A 123 -1.62 12.68 4.85
C LEU A 123 -0.53 13.66 5.26
N LYS A 124 -0.12 13.55 6.52
CA LYS A 124 1.00 14.27 7.11
C LYS A 124 2.01 13.28 7.69
N PRO A 125 3.28 13.69 7.88
CA PRO A 125 4.26 12.87 8.59
C PRO A 125 3.73 12.41 9.95
N GLY A 126 3.86 11.11 10.23
CA GLY A 126 3.31 10.46 11.44
C GLY A 126 1.94 9.82 11.26
N ASP A 127 1.20 10.13 10.18
CA ASP A 127 -0.06 9.43 9.90
C ASP A 127 0.20 7.96 9.53
N ARG A 128 -0.68 7.08 10.00
CA ARG A 128 -0.66 5.67 9.59
C ARG A 128 -1.60 5.45 8.42
N TRP A 129 -1.10 4.82 7.37
CA TRP A 129 -1.87 4.56 6.16
C TRP A 129 -1.57 3.19 5.56
N CYS A 130 -2.57 2.60 4.90
CA CYS A 130 -2.44 1.34 4.18
C CYS A 130 -1.95 1.65 2.78
N LEU A 131 -0.66 1.43 2.54
CA LEU A 131 0.00 1.68 1.27
C LEU A 131 -0.15 0.48 0.34
N CYS A 132 -0.17 0.75 -0.96
CA CYS A 132 0.07 -0.27 -1.99
C CYS A 132 1.44 -0.94 -1.73
N ALA A 133 1.49 -2.27 -1.70
CA ALA A 133 2.75 -3.00 -1.46
C ALA A 133 3.85 -2.61 -2.46
N SER A 134 3.47 -2.42 -3.74
CA SER A 134 4.39 -1.99 -4.79
C SER A 134 4.95 -0.58 -4.57
N ARG A 135 4.15 0.35 -4.02
CA ARG A 135 4.60 1.72 -3.72
C ARG A 135 5.53 1.77 -2.51
N TRP A 136 5.27 0.95 -1.50
CA TRP A 136 6.21 0.80 -0.38
C TRP A 136 7.54 0.18 -0.84
N LYS A 137 7.48 -0.86 -1.69
CA LYS A 137 8.68 -1.50 -2.28
C LYS A 137 9.48 -0.55 -3.16
N GLU A 138 8.81 0.28 -3.97
CA GLU A 138 9.45 1.32 -4.76
C GLU A 138 10.19 2.30 -3.84
N ALA A 139 9.55 2.77 -2.76
CA ALA A 139 10.20 3.65 -1.80
C ALA A 139 11.41 2.99 -1.12
N LEU A 140 11.35 1.69 -0.81
CA LEU A 140 12.47 0.93 -0.24
C LEU A 140 13.69 0.95 -1.17
N GLN A 141 13.48 0.70 -2.46
CA GLN A 141 14.55 0.70 -3.47
C GLN A 141 15.26 2.05 -3.61
N PHE A 142 14.61 3.15 -3.24
CA PHE A 142 15.17 4.50 -3.27
C PHE A 142 15.62 5.01 -1.89
N GLY A 143 15.55 4.19 -0.85
CA GLY A 143 15.92 4.59 0.51
C GLY A 143 14.95 5.57 1.16
N CYS A 144 13.69 5.56 0.72
CA CYS A 144 12.62 6.46 1.18
C CYS A 144 11.44 5.68 1.81
N ALA A 145 11.60 4.38 2.10
CA ALA A 145 10.53 3.57 2.69
C ALA A 145 10.18 4.07 4.11
N PRO A 146 8.88 4.31 4.39
CA PRO A 146 8.42 4.61 5.73
C PRO A 146 8.45 3.35 6.62
N LYS A 147 8.49 3.57 7.94
CA LYS A 147 8.41 2.48 8.91
C LYS A 147 7.06 1.76 8.85
N VAL A 148 7.04 0.48 9.17
CA VAL A 148 5.88 -0.42 9.02
C VAL A 148 5.39 -0.93 10.38
N VAL A 149 4.07 -1.08 10.51
CA VAL A 149 3.44 -1.81 11.62
C VAL A 149 3.12 -3.23 11.15
N LEU A 150 3.91 -4.21 11.56
CA LEU A 150 3.82 -5.61 11.13
C LEU A 150 2.49 -6.24 11.53
N ARG A 151 2.02 -6.02 12.76
CA ARG A 151 0.74 -6.57 13.24
C ARG A 151 -0.48 -6.04 12.47
N SER A 152 -0.36 -4.88 11.83
CA SER A 152 -1.40 -4.25 11.00
C SER A 152 -1.14 -4.37 9.49
N THR A 153 -0.07 -5.06 9.08
CA THR A 153 0.28 -5.31 7.68
C THR A 153 -0.22 -6.68 7.27
N HIS A 154 -1.06 -6.72 6.24
CA HIS A 154 -1.77 -7.93 5.81
C HIS A 154 -0.80 -8.93 5.14
N VAL A 155 -0.98 -10.23 5.37
CA VAL A 155 -0.08 -11.31 4.92
C VAL A 155 0.24 -11.26 3.42
N LYS A 156 -0.73 -10.87 2.58
CA LYS A 156 -0.55 -10.63 1.14
C LYS A 156 0.51 -9.60 0.76
N ALA A 157 1.00 -8.77 1.69
CA ALA A 157 2.20 -7.95 1.45
C ALA A 157 3.39 -8.82 1.02
N LEU A 158 3.49 -10.04 1.56
CA LEU A 158 4.54 -11.00 1.27
C LEU A 158 4.54 -11.52 -0.18
N GLU A 159 3.49 -11.25 -0.96
CA GLU A 159 3.48 -11.50 -2.40
C GLU A 159 4.35 -10.50 -3.19
N THR A 160 4.73 -9.37 -2.58
CA THR A 160 5.49 -8.28 -3.23
C THR A 160 6.79 -7.92 -2.50
N VAL A 161 6.83 -8.04 -1.18
CA VAL A 161 7.98 -7.67 -0.33
C VAL A 161 8.33 -8.82 0.60
N THR A 162 9.58 -8.93 1.05
CA THR A 162 9.96 -10.02 1.96
C THR A 162 9.66 -9.67 3.42
N LEU A 163 9.58 -10.68 4.30
CA LEU A 163 9.39 -10.44 5.72
C LEU A 163 10.61 -9.73 6.33
N GLU A 164 11.81 -10.05 5.86
CA GLU A 164 13.07 -9.44 6.30
C GLU A 164 13.11 -7.93 5.98
N GLU A 165 12.63 -7.55 4.79
CA GLU A 165 12.51 -6.15 4.40
C GLU A 165 11.54 -5.39 5.31
N LEU A 166 10.41 -6.01 5.63
CA LEU A 166 9.42 -5.43 6.54
C LEU A 166 9.97 -5.33 7.97
N LEU A 167 10.67 -6.35 8.46
CA LEU A 167 11.31 -6.38 9.78
C LEU A 167 12.34 -5.27 9.95
N ALA A 168 13.16 -5.03 8.92
CA ALA A 168 14.18 -3.97 8.93
C ALA A 168 13.58 -2.55 9.11
N TYR A 169 12.28 -2.38 8.83
CA TYR A 169 11.55 -1.13 8.95
C TYR A 169 10.44 -1.17 10.01
N ALA A 170 10.38 -2.23 10.82
CA ALA A 170 9.30 -2.44 11.77
C ALA A 170 9.34 -1.43 12.94
N ILE A 171 8.17 -0.90 13.30
CA ILE A 171 7.96 -0.14 14.55
C ILE A 171 7.67 -1.10 15.71
N ASP A 172 7.09 -2.26 15.39
CA ASP A 172 6.59 -3.25 16.35
C ASP A 172 7.21 -4.64 16.11
N PRO A 173 8.55 -4.77 16.11
CA PRO A 173 9.21 -6.05 15.85
C PRO A 173 8.70 -7.15 16.83
N PRO A 174 8.63 -8.41 16.37
CA PRO A 174 8.37 -9.54 17.27
C PRO A 174 9.50 -9.65 18.31
N GLU A 175 9.18 -10.11 19.51
CA GLU A 175 10.18 -10.43 20.53
C GLU A 175 11.10 -11.56 20.01
N GLU A 176 12.42 -11.43 20.21
CA GLU A 176 13.46 -12.29 19.60
C GLU A 176 13.27 -13.80 19.90
N ASP A 177 12.50 -14.15 20.93
CA ASP A 177 12.25 -15.54 21.35
C ASP A 177 11.06 -16.24 20.66
N LYS A 178 10.41 -15.61 19.65
CA LYS A 178 9.16 -16.12 19.04
C LYS A 178 9.15 -16.19 17.51
N ILE A 179 10.31 -16.25 16.85
CA ILE A 179 10.42 -16.41 15.39
C ILE A 179 10.85 -17.83 15.02
#